data_AF-A0A1H7L1G9-F1
#
_entry.id   AF-A0A1H7L1G9-F1
#
_cell.length_a   1.000
_cell.length_b   1.000
_cell.length_c   1.000
_cell.angle_alpha   90.00
_cell.angle_beta   90.00
_cell.angle_gamma   90.00
#
_symmetry.space_group_name_H-M   'P 1'
#
loop_
_entity.id
_entity.type
_entity.pdbx_description
1 polymer ?
#
loop_
_entity_poly.entity_id
_entity_poly.type
_entity_poly.pdbx_seq_one_letter_code
_entity_poly.pdbx_strand_id
1 'polypeptide(L)' 'MRNSWKIYILAIVSFLVGTSEFVIAGILDMLASDIGVSVAAAEQLITVYSLSYAIGTPILIALTAKMDRRKLMLSALGL' A
#
# COMPACT_ATOMS: atom_id res chain seq x y z
N MET A 1 30.36 5.96 4.59
CA MET A 1 29.51 4.92 3.96
C MET A 1 28.60 4.24 4.99
N ARG A 2 27.78 5.00 5.73
CA ARG A 2 27.36 4.61 7.09
C ARG A 2 25.84 4.51 7.29
N ASN A 3 25.10 3.80 6.42
CA ASN A 3 23.86 3.09 6.79
C ASN A 3 23.15 2.33 5.65
N SER A 4 23.87 1.54 4.85
CA SER A 4 23.26 0.69 3.82
C SER A 4 22.15 -0.23 4.37
N TRP A 5 22.27 -0.67 5.63
CA TRP A 5 21.25 -1.46 6.32
C TRP A 5 19.86 -0.80 6.40
N LYS A 6 19.79 0.53 6.62
CA LYS A 6 18.50 1.25 6.64
C LYS A 6 17.83 1.23 5.27
N ILE A 7 18.62 1.31 4.19
CA ILE A 7 18.11 1.25 2.82
C ILE A 7 17.55 -0.16 2.55
N TYR A 8 18.22 -1.21 2.99
CA TYR A 8 17.69 -2.57 2.87
C TYR A 8 16.38 -2.76 3.65
N ILE A 9 16.29 -2.24 4.88
CA ILE A 9 15.04 -2.27 5.65
C ILE A 9 13.93 -1.53 4.89
N LEU A 10 14.21 -0.31 4.41
CA LEU A 10 13.26 0.48 3.63
C LEU A 10 12.82 -0.25 2.36
N ALA A 11 13.76 -0.86 1.65
CA ALA A 11 13.47 -1.62 0.44
C ALA A 11 12.58 -2.84 0.72
N ILE A 12 12.86 -3.59 1.79
CA ILE A 12 12.02 -4.72 2.22
C ILE A 12 10.63 -4.25 2.61
N VAL A 13 10.51 -3.16 3.37
CA VAL A 13 9.21 -2.58 3.74
C VAL A 13 8.43 -2.16 2.50
N SER A 14 9.03 -1.41 1.58
CA SER A 14 8.39 -1.01 0.32
C SER A 14 8.02 -2.21 -0.54
N PHE A 15 8.85 -3.25 -0.58
CA PHE A 15 8.59 -4.48 -1.31
C PHE A 15 7.40 -5.25 -0.74
N LEU A 16 7.33 -5.39 0.59
CA LEU A 16 6.23 -6.07 1.27
C LEU A 16 4.91 -5.32 1.08
N VAL A 17 4.92 -3.99 1.21
CA VAL A 17 3.76 -3.14 0.94
C VAL A 17 3.29 -3.32 -0.50
N GLY A 18 4.17 -3.16 -1.48
CA GLY A 18 3.81 -3.35 -2.90
C GLY A 18 3.29 -4.77 -3.17
N THR A 19 3.94 -5.79 -2.63
CA THR A 19 3.48 -7.19 -2.78
C THR A 19 2.07 -7.38 -2.21
N SER A 20 1.79 -6.84 -1.03
CA SER A 20 0.45 -6.97 -0.41
C SER A 20 -0.65 -6.27 -1.22
N GLU A 21 -0.32 -5.17 -1.88
CA GLU A 21 -1.28 -4.42 -2.71
C GLU A 21 -1.55 -5.15 -4.04
N PHE A 22 -0.52 -5.70 -4.68
CA PHE A 22 -0.65 -6.32 -6.01
C PHE A 22 -1.01 -7.81 -5.98
N VAL A 23 -0.82 -8.52 -4.86
CA VAL A 23 -1.17 -9.95 -4.77
C VAL A 23 -2.67 -10.19 -4.98
N ILE A 24 -3.51 -9.22 -4.60
CA ILE A 24 -4.97 -9.29 -4.74
C ILE A 24 -5.37 -9.52 -6.21
N ALA A 25 -4.69 -8.88 -7.15
CA ALA A 25 -4.96 -9.07 -8.58
C ALA A 25 -4.68 -10.51 -9.03
N GLY A 26 -3.70 -11.19 -8.42
CA GLY A 26 -3.36 -12.58 -8.73
C GLY A 26 -4.30 -13.62 -8.13
N ILE A 27 -5.04 -13.26 -7.08
CA ILE A 27 -5.99 -14.16 -6.40
C ILE A 27 -7.45 -13.73 -6.59
N LEU A 28 -7.71 -12.77 -7.47
CA LEU A 28 -9.01 -12.10 -7.57
C LEU A 28 -10.14 -13.06 -7.91
N ASP A 29 -9.89 -14.01 -8.81
CA ASP A 29 -10.87 -15.04 -9.20
C ASP A 29 -11.25 -15.94 -8.03
N MET A 30 -10.26 -16.34 -7.21
CA MET A 30 -10.47 -17.12 -5.99
C MET A 30 -11.26 -16.31 -4.96
N LEU A 31 -10.94 -15.03 -4.83
CA LEU A 31 -11.68 -14.12 -3.96
C LEU A 31 -13.15 -14.00 -4.40
N ALA A 32 -13.38 -13.85 -5.71
CA ALA A 32 -14.73 -13.77 -6.28
C ALA A 32 -15.54 -15.05 -6.01
N SER A 33 -14.92 -16.23 -6.18
CA SER A 33 -15.56 -17.52 -5.90
C SER A 33 -15.89 -17.72 -4.43
N ASP A 34 -14.98 -17.32 -3.53
CA ASP A 34 -15.14 -17.53 -2.08
C ASP A 34 -16.25 -16.65 -1.49
N ILE A 35 -16.41 -15.43 -2.02
CA ILE A 35 -17.43 -14.48 -1.57
C ILE A 35 -18.75 -14.62 -2.38
N GLY A 36 -18.75 -15.46 -3.42
CA GLY A 36 -19.93 -15.73 -4.25
C GLY A 36 -20.34 -14.56 -5.17
N VAL A 37 -19.39 -13.73 -5.58
CA VAL A 37 -19.63 -12.56 -6.46
C VAL A 37 -19.00 -12.79 -7.84
N SER A 38 -19.40 -11.99 -8.84
CA SER A 38 -18.75 -12.03 -10.15
C SER A 38 -17.34 -11.42 -10.07
N VAL A 39 -16.43 -11.88 -10.95
CA VAL A 39 -15.07 -11.32 -11.07
C VAL A 39 -15.12 -9.81 -11.33
N ALA A 40 -16.05 -9.35 -12.19
CA ALA A 40 -16.24 -7.94 -12.46
C ALA A 40 -16.64 -7.12 -11.21
N ALA A 41 -17.40 -7.72 -10.29
CA ALA A 41 -17.72 -7.08 -9.01
C ALA A 41 -16.50 -7.07 -8.07
N ALA A 42 -15.68 -8.13 -8.07
CA ALA A 42 -14.44 -8.17 -7.29
C ALA A 42 -13.41 -7.14 -7.79
N GLU A 43 -13.30 -6.91 -9.10
CA GLU A 43 -12.43 -5.87 -9.70
C GLU A 43 -12.79 -4.44 -9.27
N GLN A 44 -14.04 -4.19 -8.87
CA GLN A 44 -14.43 -2.88 -8.33
C GLN A 44 -13.62 -2.52 -7.08
N LEU A 45 -13.14 -3.51 -6.31
CA LEU A 45 -12.26 -3.28 -5.16
C LEU A 45 -10.95 -2.61 -5.60
N ILE A 46 -10.35 -3.09 -6.70
CA ILE A 46 -9.11 -2.51 -7.26
C ILE A 46 -9.36 -1.11 -7.82
N THR A 47 -10.52 -0.89 -8.43
CA THR A 47 -10.92 0.42 -8.95
C THR A 47 -11.04 1.45 -7.82
N VAL A 48 -11.78 1.12 -6.76
CA VAL A 48 -11.95 1.97 -5.59
C VAL A 48 -10.62 2.20 -4.87
N TYR A 49 -9.80 1.15 -4.74
CA TYR A 49 -8.44 1.24 -4.19
C TYR A 49 -7.59 2.25 -4.97
N SER A 50 -7.54 2.12 -6.30
CA SER A 50 -6.73 2.98 -7.16
C SER A 50 -7.17 4.44 -7.08
N LEU A 51 -8.47 4.71 -7.06
CA LEU A 51 -9.02 6.06 -6.93
C LEU A 51 -8.70 6.65 -5.55
N SER A 52 -8.89 5.86 -4.50
CA SER A 52 -8.58 6.25 -3.12
C SER A 52 -7.08 6.53 -2.95
N TYR A 53 -6.22 5.72 -3.57
CA TYR A 53 -4.77 5.91 -3.54
C TYR A 53 -4.35 7.17 -4.31
N ALA A 54 -4.90 7.38 -5.50
CA ALA A 54 -4.61 8.53 -6.35
C ALA A 54 -4.95 9.87 -5.67
N ILE A 55 -6.05 9.89 -4.90
CA ILE A 55 -6.49 11.10 -4.17
C ILE A 55 -5.81 11.18 -2.80
N GLY A 56 -5.74 10.07 -2.07
CA GLY A 56 -5.22 10.02 -0.71
C GLY A 56 -3.72 10.31 -0.64
N THR A 57 -2.95 9.84 -1.62
CA THR A 57 -1.49 10.05 -1.66
C THR A 57 -1.09 11.55 -1.66
N PRO A 58 -1.55 12.40 -2.59
CA PRO A 58 -1.20 13.82 -2.58
C PRO A 58 -1.70 14.54 -1.31
N ILE A 59 -2.88 14.17 -0.79
CA ILE A 59 -3.41 14.74 0.45
C ILE A 59 -2.51 14.40 1.64
N LEU A 60 -2.16 13.11 1.81
CA LEU A 60 -1.28 12.67 2.88
C LEU A 60 0.13 13.27 2.75
N ILE A 61 0.68 13.35 1.54
CA ILE A 61 1.97 14.01 1.30
C ILE A 61 1.91 15.48 1.72
N ALA A 62 0.86 16.21 1.35
CA ALA A 62 0.71 17.61 1.70
C ALA A 62 0.59 17.82 3.22
N LEU A 63 -0.23 16.99 3.90
CA LEU A 63 -0.43 17.06 5.35
C LEU A 63 0.85 16.71 6.13
N THR A 64 1.65 15.76 5.62
CA THR A 64 2.85 15.25 6.29
C THR A 64 4.14 15.96 5.84
N ALA A 65 4.05 16.93 4.92
CA ALA A 65 5.20 17.59 4.30
C ALA A 65 6.16 18.24 5.31
N LYS A 66 5.64 18.73 6.44
CA LYS A 66 6.42 19.39 7.50
C LYS A 66 6.82 18.44 8.65
N MET A 67 6.39 17.18 8.60
CA MET A 67 6.71 16.20 9.64
C MET A 67 8.13 15.67 9.47
N ASP A 68 8.78 15.40 10.59
CA ASP A 68 10.08 14.76 10.61
C ASP A 68 9.96 13.33 10.02
N ARG A 69 10.76 13.01 9.00
CA ARG A 69 10.62 11.76 8.22
C ARG A 69 10.70 10.52 9.10
N ARG A 70 11.53 10.56 10.15
CA ARG A 70 11.65 9.44 11.10
C ARG A 70 10.37 9.24 11.92
N LYS A 71 9.74 10.32 12.38
CA LYS A 71 8.48 10.25 13.14
C LYS A 71 7.35 9.77 12.24
N LEU A 72 7.28 10.28 11.02
CA LEU A 72 6.29 9.87 10.03
C LEU A 72 6.37 8.35 9.76
N MET A 73 7.58 7.84 9.51
CA MET A 73 7.80 6.41 9.30
C MET A 73 7.39 5.55 10.51
N LEU A 74 7.75 5.97 11.73
CA LEU A 74 7.38 5.23 12.95
C LEU A 74 5.86 5.21 13.11
N SER A 75 5.21 6.37 12.97
CA SER A 75 3.75 6.46 13.06
C SER A 75 3.03 5.64 11.99
N ALA A 76 3.56 5.58 10.76
CA ALA A 76 2.99 4.78 9.68
C ALA A 76 3.10 3.27 9.95
N LEU A 77 4.10 2.85 10.71
CA LEU A 77 4.27 1.47 11.17
C LEU A 77 3.51 1.18 12.47
N GLY A 78 2.80 2.16 13.04
CA GLY A 78 2.10 2.04 14.32
C GLY A 78 3.03 2.02 15.55
N LEU A 79 4.25 2.53 15.41
CA LEU A 79 5.30 2.61 16.45
C LEU A 79 5.51 4.06 16.93
#